data_AF-A0A7Y3PF29-F1
#
_entry.id   AF-A0A7Y3PF29-F1
#
_cell.length_a   1.000
_cell.length_b   1.000
_cell.length_c   1.000
_cell.angle_alpha   90.00
_cell.angle_beta   90.00
_cell.angle_gamma   90.00
#
_symmetry.space_group_name_H-M   'P 1'
#
loop_
_entity.id
_entity.type
_entity.pdbx_description
1 polymer ?
#
loop_
_entity_poly.entity_id
_entity_poly.type
_entity_poly.pdbx_seq_one_letter_code
_entity_poly.pdbx_strand_id
1 'polypeptide(L)'
;MASMPERDPYVPPTGNVFFPLASNAHSLVTGSPVGGVRSRLKVSSLLYEKVFLEAGSTRIQAGPQGASWWRHGHDPDRPAEWQTPRGRKVGRSAPISVAIAQKTAPGVPATGPFHEVLHSETSICWLPTLEPFVHELPSSCDWIVLGHPGDLADEFKRLEDLWKRRDDANGALARLVPEHIVRSRLVDSASHDLAVGASGGWDVSVDRFHGRVIGARFAGDATIQTHGLALPVLVPRVGDLDWADIARIRKLKAIERLRAVLREVEAEAFDVARSGGDLESAMHKAYTHKVADASGKVHRLRSASAMGVAELVVGAGAGYATTGLALLGPVAGAGVTAVVMTGWHARRIVRERRQRAWIGIMDAIAAATP
;
A
#
# COMPACT_ATOMS: atom_id res chain seq x y z
N MET A 1 17.88 -27.93 24.95
CA MET A 1 18.04 -27.26 23.65
C MET A 1 16.64 -26.91 23.16
N ALA A 2 16.26 -25.63 23.20
CA ALA A 2 15.00 -25.20 22.61
C ALA A 2 15.14 -25.34 21.08
N SER A 3 14.24 -26.10 20.46
CA SER A 3 14.12 -26.18 19.02
C SER A 3 13.91 -24.77 18.48
N MET A 4 14.77 -24.33 17.56
CA MET A 4 14.49 -23.11 16.79
C MET A 4 13.11 -23.28 16.14
N PRO A 5 12.24 -22.26 16.19
CA PRO A 5 10.98 -22.32 15.47
C PRO A 5 11.28 -22.57 13.99
N GLU A 6 10.54 -23.54 13.43
CA GLU A 6 10.54 -23.86 12.02
C GLU A 6 10.33 -22.56 11.23
N ARG A 7 11.16 -22.33 10.22
CA ARG A 7 11.15 -21.07 9.46
C ARG A 7 9.85 -21.00 8.67
N ASP A 8 8.97 -20.05 8.99
CA ASP A 8 7.79 -19.79 8.16
C ASP A 8 8.24 -19.42 6.73
N PRO A 9 7.66 -20.07 5.70
CA PRO A 9 8.03 -19.83 4.32
C PRO A 9 7.63 -18.41 3.88
N TYR A 10 8.41 -17.81 2.98
CA TYR A 10 8.00 -16.59 2.29
C TYR A 10 6.70 -16.86 1.51
N VAL A 11 5.67 -16.05 1.74
CA VAL A 11 4.44 -16.13 0.95
C VAL A 11 4.54 -15.12 -0.17
N PRO A 12 4.43 -15.53 -1.45
CA PRO A 12 4.48 -14.58 -2.53
C PRO A 12 3.31 -13.58 -2.41
N PRO A 13 3.52 -12.30 -2.79
CA PRO A 13 2.44 -11.34 -2.84
C PRO A 13 1.31 -11.87 -3.71
N THR A 14 0.10 -11.54 -3.28
CA THR A 14 -1.10 -11.94 -3.98
C THR A 14 -1.11 -11.36 -5.40
N GLY A 15 -1.92 -11.94 -6.29
CA GLY A 15 -2.07 -11.41 -7.65
C GLY A 15 -2.56 -9.96 -7.68
N ASN A 16 -3.19 -9.48 -6.60
CA ASN A 16 -3.93 -8.23 -6.56
C ASN A 16 -3.59 -7.39 -5.31
N VAL A 17 -3.92 -6.10 -5.33
CA VAL A 17 -3.69 -5.21 -4.18
C VAL A 17 -4.91 -4.33 -3.93
N PHE A 18 -5.22 -4.10 -2.67
CA PHE A 18 -6.31 -3.26 -2.19
C PHE A 18 -5.80 -1.97 -1.56
N PHE A 19 -6.41 -0.84 -1.93
CA PHE A 19 -6.18 0.49 -1.39
C PHE A 19 -7.42 0.92 -0.59
N PRO A 20 -7.43 0.71 0.73
CA PRO A 20 -8.51 1.17 1.60
C PRO A 20 -8.48 2.70 1.79
N LEU A 21 -9.65 3.31 1.99
CA LEU A 21 -9.77 4.72 2.33
C LEU A 21 -9.17 5.02 3.69
N ALA A 22 -9.49 4.19 4.70
CA ALA A 22 -9.18 4.49 6.09
C ALA A 22 -7.66 4.39 6.35
N SER A 23 -7.01 3.30 5.94
CA SER A 23 -5.55 3.16 6.08
C SER A 23 -4.70 3.99 5.11
N ASN A 24 -5.33 4.75 4.20
CA ASN A 24 -4.66 5.79 3.40
C ASN A 24 -5.09 7.22 3.81
N ALA A 25 -5.95 7.36 4.82
CA ALA A 25 -6.60 8.61 5.13
C ALA A 25 -5.63 9.73 5.48
N HIS A 26 -4.48 9.43 6.08
CA HIS A 26 -3.50 10.46 6.40
C HIS A 26 -2.88 11.06 5.12
N SER A 27 -2.70 10.28 4.05
CA SER A 27 -2.10 10.74 2.79
C SER A 27 -3.09 11.23 1.73
N LEU A 28 -4.38 10.96 1.86
CA LEU A 28 -5.43 11.45 0.95
C LEU A 28 -5.80 12.91 1.24
N VAL A 29 -4.85 13.81 0.95
CA VAL A 29 -4.96 15.26 1.06
C VAL A 29 -4.21 15.91 -0.11
N THR A 30 -4.72 17.03 -0.61
CA THR A 30 -4.11 17.71 -1.76
C THR A 30 -2.63 18.06 -1.52
N GLY A 31 -1.85 18.08 -2.61
CA GLY A 31 -0.43 18.39 -2.61
C GLY A 31 0.48 17.15 -2.62
N SER A 32 1.65 17.27 -1.99
CA SER A 32 2.67 16.20 -1.95
C SER A 32 2.15 14.86 -1.36
N PRO A 33 1.32 14.83 -0.29
CA PRO A 33 0.86 13.57 0.29
C PRO A 33 0.10 12.66 -0.68
N VAL A 34 -0.85 13.21 -1.46
CA VAL A 34 -1.57 12.43 -2.48
C VAL A 34 -0.67 12.04 -3.64
N GLY A 35 0.37 12.84 -3.96
CA GLY A 35 1.43 12.44 -4.88
C GLY A 35 2.15 11.16 -4.45
N GLY A 36 2.33 10.95 -3.14
CA GLY A 36 2.84 9.69 -2.61
C GLY A 36 1.89 8.49 -2.82
N VAL A 37 0.57 8.71 -2.76
CA VAL A 37 -0.43 7.67 -3.07
C VAL A 37 -0.42 7.36 -4.58
N ARG A 38 -0.38 8.40 -5.43
CA ARG A 38 -0.26 8.27 -6.89
C ARG A 38 0.95 7.42 -7.30
N SER A 39 2.10 7.72 -6.68
CA SER A 39 3.35 6.98 -6.90
C SER A 39 3.19 5.50 -6.55
N ARG A 40 2.58 5.19 -5.38
CA ARG A 40 2.28 3.79 -4.99
C ARG A 40 1.32 3.13 -5.97
N LEU A 41 0.29 3.83 -6.42
CA LEU A 41 -0.69 3.29 -7.36
C LEU A 41 -0.07 2.91 -8.72
N LYS A 42 0.85 3.74 -9.22
CA LYS A 42 1.61 3.45 -10.45
C LYS A 42 2.54 2.25 -10.28
N VAL A 43 3.25 2.17 -9.16
CA VAL A 43 4.11 1.01 -8.85
C VAL A 43 3.27 -0.26 -8.72
N SER A 44 2.16 -0.21 -7.99
CA SER A 44 1.19 -1.30 -7.88
C SER A 44 0.63 -1.74 -9.24
N SER A 45 0.37 -0.79 -10.13
CA SER A 45 -0.10 -1.10 -11.49
C SER A 45 0.93 -1.88 -12.31
N LEU A 46 2.22 -1.91 -11.95
CA LEU A 46 3.20 -2.75 -12.61
C LEU A 46 3.41 -4.09 -11.89
N LEU A 47 3.27 -4.11 -10.56
CA LEU A 47 3.49 -5.29 -9.73
C LEU A 47 2.31 -6.27 -9.66
N TYR A 48 1.08 -5.75 -9.71
CA TYR A 48 -0.13 -6.54 -9.50
C TYR A 48 -0.98 -6.64 -10.77
N GLU A 49 -1.77 -7.70 -10.85
CA GLU A 49 -2.73 -7.95 -11.93
C GLU A 49 -3.87 -6.94 -11.86
N LYS A 50 -4.55 -6.86 -10.72
CA LYS A 50 -5.56 -5.83 -10.42
C LYS A 50 -5.17 -4.98 -9.22
N VAL A 51 -5.61 -3.73 -9.25
CA VAL A 51 -5.52 -2.79 -8.15
C VAL A 51 -6.93 -2.33 -7.79
N PHE A 52 -7.39 -2.69 -6.59
CA PHE A 52 -8.69 -2.33 -6.08
C PHE A 52 -8.60 -1.04 -5.26
N LEU A 53 -9.40 -0.05 -5.62
CA LEU A 53 -9.57 1.19 -4.86
C LEU A 53 -10.89 1.14 -4.11
N GLU A 54 -10.89 1.40 -2.81
CA GLU A 54 -12.15 1.54 -2.08
C GLU A 54 -12.91 2.78 -2.57
N ALA A 55 -14.15 2.56 -3.01
CA ALA A 55 -15.04 3.59 -3.53
C ALA A 55 -15.59 4.51 -2.43
N GLY A 56 -16.06 5.69 -2.83
CA GLY A 56 -16.73 6.63 -1.94
C GLY A 56 -15.80 7.60 -1.21
N SER A 57 -16.38 8.24 -0.21
CA SER A 57 -15.70 9.11 0.73
C SER A 57 -16.07 8.71 2.14
N THR A 58 -15.14 8.86 3.08
CA THR A 58 -15.39 8.52 4.49
C THR A 58 -14.98 9.67 5.36
N ARG A 59 -15.81 10.08 6.31
CA ARG A 59 -15.44 11.03 7.36
C ARG A 59 -14.96 10.27 8.58
N ILE A 60 -13.72 10.57 9.00
CA ILE A 60 -13.08 10.00 10.19
C ILE A 60 -12.76 11.16 11.12
N GLN A 61 -13.40 11.20 12.28
CA GLN A 61 -13.11 12.18 13.31
C GLN A 61 -12.80 11.45 14.62
N ALA A 62 -11.79 11.91 15.36
CA ALA A 62 -11.51 11.41 16.68
C ALA A 62 -10.81 12.45 17.52
N GLY A 63 -11.04 12.40 18.83
CA GLY A 63 -10.31 13.14 19.83
C GLY A 63 -10.39 12.47 21.20
N PRO A 64 -10.10 13.20 22.28
CA PRO A 64 -9.87 12.60 23.60
C PRO A 64 -11.09 11.90 24.20
N GLN A 65 -12.31 12.32 23.83
CA GLN A 65 -13.56 11.88 24.45
C GLN A 65 -14.45 11.05 23.50
N GLY A 66 -14.12 10.99 22.22
CA GLY A 66 -14.77 10.06 21.31
C GLY A 66 -14.34 10.17 19.86
N ALA A 67 -14.92 9.30 19.05
CA ALA A 67 -14.66 9.21 17.63
C ALA A 67 -15.97 9.00 16.87
N SER A 68 -15.98 9.43 15.61
CA SER A 68 -17.07 9.20 14.68
C SER A 68 -16.52 8.76 13.33
N TRP A 69 -17.26 7.87 12.67
CA TRP A 69 -16.90 7.30 11.39
C TRP A 69 -18.16 7.18 10.54
N TRP A 70 -18.16 7.84 9.38
CA TRP A 70 -19.32 7.87 8.50
C TRP A 70 -18.87 7.69 7.06
N ARG A 71 -19.45 6.70 6.37
CA ARG A 71 -19.31 6.60 4.92
C ARG A 71 -20.32 7.55 4.26
N HIS A 72 -19.84 8.33 3.31
CA HIS A 72 -20.67 9.17 2.46
C HIS A 72 -20.91 8.45 1.13
N GLY A 73 -22.16 8.45 0.67
CA GLY A 73 -22.50 7.99 -0.67
C GLY A 73 -21.90 8.91 -1.74
N HIS A 74 -21.88 8.42 -2.97
CA HIS A 74 -21.53 9.24 -4.13
C HIS A 74 -22.61 10.33 -4.33
N ASP A 75 -22.20 11.59 -4.36
CA ASP A 75 -23.06 12.73 -4.66
C ASP A 75 -22.80 13.14 -6.13
N PRO A 76 -23.73 12.86 -7.06
CA PRO A 76 -23.52 13.15 -8.48
C PRO A 76 -23.39 14.66 -8.76
N ASP A 77 -23.94 15.52 -7.89
CA ASP A 77 -23.88 16.97 -8.03
C ASP A 77 -22.59 17.56 -7.45
N ARG A 78 -21.82 16.76 -6.70
CA ARG A 78 -20.56 17.16 -6.07
C ARG A 78 -19.50 16.09 -6.27
N PRO A 79 -18.67 16.20 -7.31
CA PRO A 79 -17.61 15.23 -7.55
C PRO A 79 -16.73 15.12 -6.32
N ALA A 80 -16.29 13.90 -6.02
CA ALA A 80 -15.40 13.65 -4.92
C ALA A 80 -14.10 14.45 -5.13
N GLU A 81 -13.65 15.14 -4.08
CA GLU A 81 -12.42 15.92 -4.10
C GLU A 81 -11.56 15.55 -2.90
N TRP A 82 -10.24 15.57 -3.10
CA TRP A 82 -9.34 15.41 -1.97
C TRP A 82 -9.48 16.59 -1.01
N GLN A 83 -9.59 16.29 0.27
CA GLN A 83 -9.54 17.29 1.32
C GLN A 83 -8.26 18.15 1.19
N THR A 84 -8.37 19.44 1.44
CA THR A 84 -7.20 20.34 1.47
C THR A 84 -6.54 20.37 2.87
N PRO A 85 -5.24 20.71 2.98
CA PRO A 85 -4.61 20.90 4.29
C PRO A 85 -5.31 21.96 5.15
N ARG A 86 -5.80 23.04 4.52
CA ARG A 86 -6.61 24.07 5.18
C ARG A 86 -7.93 23.48 5.69
N GLY A 87 -8.62 22.67 4.87
CA GLY A 87 -9.84 21.97 5.27
C GLY A 87 -9.63 21.05 6.48
N ARG A 88 -8.51 20.31 6.53
CA ARG A 88 -8.13 19.52 7.73
C ARG A 88 -7.94 20.37 8.97
N LYS A 89 -7.22 21.49 8.84
CA LYS A 89 -6.97 22.41 9.96
C LYS A 89 -8.28 22.98 10.51
N VAL A 90 -9.18 23.42 9.62
CA VAL A 90 -10.51 23.93 10.02
C VAL A 90 -11.35 22.84 10.67
N GLY A 91 -11.36 21.62 10.10
CA GLY A 91 -12.08 20.49 10.70
C GLY A 91 -11.59 20.14 12.11
N ARG A 92 -10.31 20.33 12.41
CA ARG A 92 -9.73 20.14 13.76
C ARG A 92 -10.06 21.27 14.74
N SER A 93 -10.42 22.46 14.26
CA SER A 93 -10.80 23.58 15.13
C SER A 93 -12.24 23.54 15.61
N ALA A 94 -13.08 22.67 15.03
CA ALA A 94 -14.45 22.45 15.48
C ALA A 94 -14.54 21.18 16.34
N PRO A 95 -15.32 21.17 17.43
CA PRO A 95 -15.54 19.95 18.20
C PRO A 95 -16.32 18.92 17.37
N ILE A 96 -16.10 17.64 17.69
CA ILE A 96 -16.96 16.55 17.27
C ILE A 96 -18.23 16.65 18.11
N SER A 97 -19.36 16.90 17.45
CA SER A 97 -20.68 16.80 18.07
C SER A 97 -21.52 15.82 17.27
N VAL A 98 -21.99 14.77 17.94
CA VAL A 98 -23.00 13.85 17.40
C VAL A 98 -24.21 13.95 18.31
N ALA A 99 -25.36 14.25 17.72
CA ALA A 99 -26.63 14.31 18.41
C ALA A 99 -27.64 13.37 17.75
N ILE A 100 -28.50 12.80 18.57
CA ILE A 100 -29.63 11.97 18.13
C ILE A 100 -30.92 12.75 18.34
N ALA A 101 -31.89 12.53 17.46
CA ALA A 101 -33.25 13.01 17.61
C ALA A 101 -34.22 11.85 17.38
N GLN A 102 -35.43 11.95 17.94
CA GLN A 102 -36.49 11.01 17.62
C GLN A 102 -36.77 11.06 16.11
N LYS A 103 -37.05 9.91 15.48
CA LYS A 103 -37.45 9.88 14.08
C LYS A 103 -38.91 10.27 13.97
N THR A 104 -39.24 11.26 13.14
CA THR A 104 -40.63 11.59 12.78
C THR A 104 -41.15 10.74 11.63
N ALA A 105 -40.24 10.29 10.76
CA ALA A 105 -40.47 9.34 9.67
C ALA A 105 -39.17 8.54 9.39
N PRO A 106 -39.20 7.45 8.60
CA PRO A 106 -37.99 6.71 8.24
C PRO A 106 -36.93 7.64 7.61
N GLY A 107 -35.78 7.77 8.28
CA GLY A 107 -34.66 8.61 7.82
C GLY A 107 -34.80 10.11 8.11
N VAL A 108 -35.93 10.58 8.66
CA VAL A 108 -36.16 12.00 8.96
C VAL A 108 -36.10 12.23 10.48
N PRO A 109 -35.07 12.93 10.99
CA PRO A 109 -35.02 13.31 12.40
C PRO A 109 -36.06 14.39 12.71
N ALA A 110 -36.62 14.36 13.92
CA ALA A 110 -37.43 15.43 14.48
C ALA A 110 -36.62 16.73 14.50
N THR A 111 -37.28 17.86 14.32
CA THR A 111 -36.67 19.20 14.42
C THR A 111 -36.19 19.55 15.82
N GLY A 112 -36.51 18.72 16.82
CA GLY A 112 -36.01 18.81 18.19
C GLY A 112 -36.90 18.07 19.19
N PRO A 113 -36.43 17.88 20.44
CA PRO A 113 -35.08 18.21 20.91
C PRO A 113 -34.02 17.23 20.38
N PHE A 114 -32.83 17.75 20.07
CA PHE A 114 -31.63 16.95 19.80
C PHE A 114 -30.94 16.62 21.13
N HIS A 115 -30.57 15.36 21.31
CA HIS A 115 -29.80 14.89 22.47
C HIS A 115 -28.37 14.63 22.04
N GLU A 116 -27.42 15.40 22.58
CA GLU A 116 -26.00 15.17 22.30
C GLU A 116 -25.54 13.86 22.94
N VAL A 117 -24.93 12.98 22.13
CA VAL A 117 -24.43 11.66 22.55
C VAL A 117 -22.91 11.59 22.52
N LEU A 118 -22.27 12.49 21.78
CA LEU A 118 -20.82 12.64 21.74
C LEU A 118 -20.49 14.12 21.64
N HIS A 119 -19.68 14.60 22.57
CA HIS A 119 -18.97 15.87 22.49
C HIS A 119 -17.49 15.59 22.73
N SER A 120 -16.62 16.03 21.83
CA SER A 120 -15.17 15.89 22.00
C SER A 120 -14.45 16.99 21.24
N GLU A 121 -13.32 17.47 21.75
CA GLU A 121 -12.35 18.16 20.91
C GLU A 121 -11.89 17.27 19.75
N THR A 122 -11.40 17.86 18.66
CA THR A 122 -11.05 17.13 17.43
C THR A 122 -9.53 17.05 17.23
N SER A 123 -8.96 15.88 17.48
CA SER A 123 -7.53 15.61 17.26
C SER A 123 -7.24 15.24 15.81
N ILE A 124 -8.12 14.46 15.17
CA ILE A 124 -8.09 14.14 13.75
C ILE A 124 -9.44 14.42 13.10
N CYS A 125 -9.41 14.94 11.87
CA CYS A 125 -10.58 15.15 11.02
C CYS A 125 -10.19 14.90 9.57
N TRP A 126 -10.41 13.69 9.09
CA TRP A 126 -10.05 13.25 7.75
C TRP A 126 -11.30 12.99 6.92
N LEU A 127 -11.23 13.39 5.65
CA LEU A 127 -12.23 13.07 4.64
C LEU A 127 -11.54 12.42 3.42
N PRO A 128 -11.00 11.19 3.55
CA PRO A 128 -10.39 10.47 2.45
C PRO A 128 -11.37 10.14 1.32
N THR A 129 -10.85 10.21 0.09
CA THR A 129 -11.44 9.62 -1.11
C THR A 129 -10.33 9.21 -2.09
N LEU A 130 -10.53 8.11 -2.80
CA LEU A 130 -9.67 7.64 -3.88
C LEU A 130 -10.27 7.92 -5.27
N GLU A 131 -11.54 8.30 -5.34
CA GLU A 131 -12.27 8.52 -6.60
C GLU A 131 -11.58 9.49 -7.56
N PRO A 132 -10.94 10.60 -7.12
CA PRO A 132 -10.33 11.52 -8.08
C PRO A 132 -9.20 10.90 -8.91
N PHE A 133 -8.59 9.79 -8.46
CA PHE A 133 -7.61 9.08 -9.27
C PHE A 133 -8.18 8.50 -10.55
N VAL A 134 -9.48 8.17 -10.58
CA VAL A 134 -10.14 7.60 -11.77
C VAL A 134 -10.07 8.56 -12.95
N HIS A 135 -10.12 9.88 -12.69
CA HIS A 135 -10.01 10.91 -13.72
C HIS A 135 -8.60 11.05 -14.31
N GLU A 136 -7.58 10.50 -13.65
CA GLU A 136 -6.21 10.48 -14.17
C GLU A 136 -5.96 9.30 -15.11
N LEU A 137 -6.84 8.30 -15.10
CA LEU A 137 -6.58 7.03 -15.76
C LEU A 137 -6.87 7.12 -17.27
N PRO A 138 -6.10 6.39 -18.11
CA PRO A 138 -6.42 6.24 -19.52
C PRO A 138 -7.77 5.53 -19.66
N SER A 139 -8.54 5.87 -20.69
CA SER A 139 -9.84 5.23 -20.97
C SER A 139 -9.75 3.70 -21.20
N SER A 140 -8.56 3.19 -21.51
CA SER A 140 -8.29 1.76 -21.68
C SER A 140 -7.86 1.05 -20.38
N CYS A 141 -7.92 1.73 -19.24
CA CYS A 141 -7.55 1.14 -17.95
C CYS A 141 -8.62 0.14 -17.48
N ASP A 142 -8.28 -1.15 -17.53
CA ASP A 142 -9.14 -2.23 -17.05
C ASP A 142 -8.60 -2.89 -15.75
N TRP A 143 -7.43 -2.46 -15.28
CA TRP A 143 -6.71 -3.08 -14.17
C TRP A 143 -6.85 -2.35 -12.84
N ILE A 144 -7.35 -1.12 -12.85
CA ILE A 144 -7.73 -0.40 -11.63
C ILE A 144 -9.25 -0.49 -11.51
N VAL A 145 -9.73 -1.03 -10.40
CA VAL A 145 -11.15 -1.26 -10.15
C VAL A 145 -11.56 -0.46 -8.92
N LEU A 146 -12.52 0.44 -9.09
CA LEU A 146 -13.15 1.16 -7.99
C LEU A 146 -14.34 0.33 -7.48
N GLY A 147 -14.38 0.03 -6.18
CA GLY A 147 -15.45 -0.76 -5.62
C GLY A 147 -15.49 -0.75 -4.10
N HIS A 148 -16.51 -1.37 -3.52
CA HIS A 148 -16.58 -1.59 -2.07
C HIS A 148 -16.26 -3.04 -1.75
N PRO A 149 -15.51 -3.31 -0.67
CA PRO A 149 -15.44 -4.66 -0.16
C PRO A 149 -16.84 -5.12 0.27
N GLY A 150 -17.16 -6.39 -0.01
CA GLY A 150 -18.37 -7.02 0.50
C GLY A 150 -18.31 -7.24 2.00
N ASP A 151 -19.39 -7.79 2.56
CA ASP A 151 -19.42 -8.15 3.97
C ASP A 151 -18.37 -9.21 4.29
N LEU A 152 -17.63 -9.00 5.38
CA LEU A 152 -16.67 -9.97 5.89
C LEU A 152 -17.39 -11.23 6.38
N ALA A 153 -16.87 -12.39 5.97
CA ALA A 153 -17.26 -13.66 6.59
C ALA A 153 -16.90 -13.66 8.09
N ASP A 154 -17.59 -14.50 8.86
CA ASP A 154 -17.49 -14.49 10.32
C ASP A 154 -16.08 -14.82 10.81
N GLU A 155 -15.30 -15.66 10.11
CA GLU A 155 -13.91 -15.93 10.48
C GLU A 155 -13.03 -14.67 10.42
N PHE A 156 -13.20 -13.82 9.40
CA PHE A 156 -12.40 -12.59 9.25
C PHE A 156 -12.84 -11.50 10.22
N LYS A 157 -14.13 -11.47 10.61
CA LYS A 157 -14.60 -10.61 11.71
C LYS A 157 -13.97 -11.01 13.04
N ARG A 158 -13.88 -12.31 13.33
CA ARG A 158 -13.20 -12.81 14.55
C ARG A 158 -11.72 -12.46 14.55
N LEU A 159 -11.06 -12.53 13.39
CA LEU A 159 -9.66 -12.14 13.23
C LEU A 159 -9.48 -10.64 13.47
N GLU A 160 -10.35 -9.80 12.89
CA GLU A 160 -10.41 -8.36 13.13
C GLU A 160 -10.52 -8.04 14.63
N ASP A 161 -11.45 -8.69 15.34
CA ASP A 161 -11.66 -8.47 16.78
C ASP A 161 -10.50 -8.99 17.64
N LEU A 162 -9.89 -10.12 17.27
CA LEU A 162 -8.71 -10.65 17.95
C LEU A 162 -7.55 -9.64 17.88
N TRP A 163 -7.35 -9.06 16.71
CA TRP A 163 -6.32 -8.06 16.49
C TRP A 163 -6.56 -6.78 17.29
N LYS A 164 -7.78 -6.25 17.28
CA LYS A 164 -8.15 -5.06 18.09
C LYS A 164 -7.83 -5.25 19.57
N ARG A 165 -8.18 -6.41 20.15
CA ARG A 165 -7.92 -6.71 21.58
C ARG A 165 -6.44 -6.73 21.95
N ARG A 166 -5.55 -7.12 21.03
CA ARG A 166 -4.10 -7.17 21.28
C ARG A 166 -3.45 -5.78 21.33
N ASP A 167 -4.07 -4.79 20.69
CA ASP A 167 -3.48 -3.48 20.49
C ASP A 167 -3.61 -2.55 21.71
N ASP A 168 -4.62 -2.76 22.56
CA ASP A 168 -4.80 -1.96 23.80
C ASP A 168 -3.63 -2.10 24.78
N ALA A 169 -2.97 -3.25 24.78
CA ALA A 169 -1.80 -3.52 25.61
C ALA A 169 -0.46 -3.13 24.95
N ASN A 170 -0.46 -2.63 23.70
CA ASN A 170 0.77 -2.40 22.95
C ASN A 170 1.41 -1.04 23.29
N GLY A 171 2.45 -1.07 24.12
CA GLY A 171 3.20 0.13 24.52
C GLY A 171 3.90 0.88 23.38
N ALA A 172 4.22 0.22 22.25
CA ALA A 172 4.77 0.91 21.08
C ALA A 172 3.70 1.74 20.35
N LEU A 173 2.48 1.20 20.23
CA LEU A 173 1.33 1.94 19.70
C LEU A 173 0.95 3.12 20.60
N ALA A 174 0.95 2.93 21.93
CA ALA A 174 0.67 4.01 22.88
C ALA A 174 1.69 5.17 22.77
N ARG A 175 2.97 4.88 22.49
CA ARG A 175 3.98 5.92 22.22
C ARG A 175 3.79 6.60 20.87
N LEU A 176 3.32 5.88 19.85
CA LEU A 176 3.10 6.42 18.51
C LEU A 176 1.87 7.34 18.46
N VAL A 177 0.78 6.94 19.11
CA VAL A 177 -0.48 7.68 19.20
C VAL A 177 -0.93 7.68 20.66
N PRO A 178 -0.57 8.71 21.45
CA PRO A 178 -0.84 8.75 22.89
C PRO A 178 -2.33 8.74 23.24
N GLU A 179 -3.13 9.48 22.48
CA GLU A 179 -4.57 9.58 22.68
C GLU A 179 -5.26 8.24 22.42
N HIS A 180 -5.81 7.64 23.48
CA HIS A 180 -6.38 6.28 23.45
C HIS A 180 -7.47 6.12 22.39
N ILE A 181 -8.44 7.02 22.34
CA ILE A 181 -9.57 6.93 21.41
C ILE A 181 -9.12 7.11 19.96
N VAL A 182 -8.20 8.05 19.70
CA VAL A 182 -7.62 8.23 18.37
C VAL A 182 -6.87 6.97 17.95
N ARG A 183 -6.05 6.40 18.86
CA ARG A 183 -5.32 5.15 18.62
C ARG A 183 -6.25 3.99 18.31
N SER A 184 -7.29 3.79 19.13
CA SER A 184 -8.30 2.74 18.93
C SER A 184 -8.97 2.87 17.56
N ARG A 185 -9.37 4.08 17.15
CA ARG A 185 -9.98 4.31 15.82
C ARG A 185 -9.03 3.99 14.65
N LEU A 186 -7.74 4.27 14.78
CA LEU A 186 -6.73 3.92 13.78
C LEU A 186 -6.49 2.41 13.72
N VAL A 187 -6.44 1.76 14.88
CA VAL A 187 -6.32 0.31 15.01
C VAL A 187 -7.53 -0.40 14.41
N ASP A 188 -8.74 0.08 14.69
CA ASP A 188 -9.98 -0.47 14.13
C ASP A 188 -9.94 -0.42 12.60
N SER A 189 -9.53 0.72 12.07
CA SER A 189 -9.46 0.94 10.62
C SER A 189 -8.40 0.03 9.98
N ALA A 190 -7.19 -0.04 10.56
CA ALA A 190 -6.15 -0.93 10.06
C ALA A 190 -6.55 -2.40 10.18
N SER A 191 -7.18 -2.82 11.28
CA SER A 191 -7.62 -4.21 11.47
C SER A 191 -8.68 -4.61 10.46
N HIS A 192 -9.66 -3.74 10.24
CA HIS A 192 -10.71 -3.97 9.25
C HIS A 192 -10.12 -4.08 7.84
N ASP A 193 -9.28 -3.13 7.43
CA ASP A 193 -8.68 -3.11 6.10
C ASP A 193 -7.78 -4.33 5.85
N LEU A 194 -7.03 -4.76 6.87
CA LEU A 194 -6.24 -5.98 6.85
C LEU A 194 -7.13 -7.23 6.75
N ALA A 195 -8.25 -7.29 7.48
CA ALA A 195 -9.19 -8.40 7.41
C ALA A 195 -9.90 -8.47 6.04
N VAL A 196 -10.20 -7.33 5.43
CA VAL A 196 -10.72 -7.25 4.06
C VAL A 196 -9.68 -7.79 3.07
N GLY A 197 -8.44 -7.31 3.13
CA GLY A 197 -7.36 -7.82 2.27
C GLY A 197 -7.17 -9.33 2.43
N ALA A 198 -7.17 -9.80 3.68
CA ALA A 198 -7.15 -11.23 4.01
C ALA A 198 -8.28 -12.02 3.35
N SER A 199 -9.53 -11.55 3.49
CA SER A 199 -10.71 -12.23 2.92
C SER A 199 -10.69 -12.31 1.40
N GLY A 200 -10.15 -11.28 0.74
CA GLY A 200 -10.03 -11.22 -0.72
C GLY A 200 -8.80 -11.94 -1.27
N GLY A 201 -7.87 -12.36 -0.42
CA GLY A 201 -6.53 -12.78 -0.85
C GLY A 201 -5.82 -11.64 -1.59
N TRP A 202 -5.85 -10.43 -1.03
CA TRP A 202 -5.25 -9.23 -1.58
C TRP A 202 -4.21 -8.65 -0.62
N ASP A 203 -3.13 -8.11 -1.17
CA ASP A 203 -2.18 -7.30 -0.43
C ASP A 203 -2.83 -5.95 -0.09
N VAL A 204 -2.48 -5.34 1.05
CA VAL A 204 -3.06 -4.06 1.46
C VAL A 204 -2.02 -2.95 1.32
N SER A 205 -2.36 -1.91 0.55
CA SER A 205 -1.56 -0.69 0.45
C SER A 205 -2.01 0.31 1.52
N VAL A 206 -1.08 0.72 2.36
CA VAL A 206 -1.34 1.70 3.43
C VAL A 206 -0.46 2.93 3.27
N ASP A 207 -0.88 4.05 3.85
CA ASP A 207 -0.03 5.23 3.92
C ASP A 207 1.11 5.05 4.96
N ARG A 208 2.06 5.98 4.92
CA ARG A 208 3.23 5.97 5.82
C ARG A 208 2.84 5.99 7.31
N PHE A 209 1.74 6.65 7.66
CA PHE A 209 1.32 6.77 9.04
C PHE A 209 0.72 5.44 9.53
N HIS A 210 -0.20 4.86 8.77
CA HIS A 210 -0.79 3.54 9.05
C HIS A 210 0.24 2.41 8.96
N GLY A 211 1.21 2.50 8.05
CA GLY A 211 2.34 1.58 8.02
C GLY A 211 3.18 1.58 9.31
N ARG A 212 3.28 2.72 10.01
CA ARG A 212 3.90 2.77 11.35
C ARG A 212 3.01 2.16 12.43
N VAL A 213 1.70 2.32 12.34
CA VAL A 213 0.72 1.68 13.25
C VAL A 213 0.84 0.17 13.12
N ILE A 214 0.74 -0.35 11.90
CA ILE A 214 0.88 -1.78 11.60
C ILE A 214 2.27 -2.28 12.02
N GLY A 215 3.34 -1.57 11.67
CA GLY A 215 4.69 -1.97 12.07
C GLY A 215 4.91 -2.01 13.59
N ALA A 216 4.23 -1.15 14.35
CA ALA A 216 4.28 -1.18 15.82
C ALA A 216 3.41 -2.30 16.42
N ARG A 217 2.28 -2.62 15.80
CA ARG A 217 1.38 -3.72 16.17
C ARG A 217 2.06 -5.08 16.02
N PHE A 218 2.68 -5.30 14.86
CA PHE A 218 3.26 -6.58 14.47
C PHE A 218 4.77 -6.62 14.68
N ALA A 219 5.29 -5.81 15.60
CA ALA A 219 6.70 -5.82 15.95
C ALA A 219 7.08 -7.18 16.54
N GLY A 220 7.64 -8.07 15.71
CA GLY A 220 8.02 -9.43 16.07
C GLY A 220 7.05 -10.53 15.61
N ASP A 221 5.99 -10.18 14.89
CA ASP A 221 5.11 -11.16 14.26
C ASP A 221 5.62 -11.46 12.84
N ALA A 222 6.17 -12.67 12.65
CA ALA A 222 6.74 -13.09 11.37
C ALA A 222 5.66 -13.33 10.29
N THR A 223 4.39 -13.45 10.69
CA THR A 223 3.27 -13.75 9.79
C THR A 223 2.83 -12.56 8.94
N ILE A 224 3.34 -11.36 9.23
CA ILE A 224 3.07 -10.15 8.46
C ILE A 224 4.28 -9.87 7.58
N GLN A 225 4.11 -10.12 6.28
CA GLN A 225 5.15 -9.91 5.29
C GLN A 225 4.93 -8.57 4.59
N THR A 226 6.02 -7.87 4.29
CA THR A 226 5.95 -6.67 3.45
C THR A 226 6.38 -7.03 2.04
N HIS A 227 5.58 -6.70 1.03
CA HIS A 227 5.87 -7.02 -0.37
C HIS A 227 5.97 -5.75 -1.21
N GLY A 228 6.34 -5.91 -2.49
CA GLY A 228 6.33 -4.89 -3.52
C GLY A 228 7.51 -3.91 -3.50
N LEU A 229 8.50 -4.15 -2.64
CA LEU A 229 9.69 -3.33 -2.49
C LEU A 229 10.72 -3.44 -3.62
N ALA A 230 10.76 -4.54 -4.38
CA ALA A 230 11.79 -4.75 -5.39
C ALA A 230 11.72 -3.73 -6.51
N LEU A 231 10.54 -3.50 -7.10
CA LEU A 231 10.41 -2.55 -8.21
C LEU A 231 10.83 -1.10 -7.85
N PRO A 232 10.37 -0.49 -6.75
CA PRO A 232 10.79 0.87 -6.39
C PRO A 232 12.25 0.96 -5.93
N VAL A 233 12.87 -0.15 -5.52
CA VAL A 233 14.31 -0.22 -5.20
C VAL A 233 15.15 -0.33 -6.47
N LEU A 234 14.80 -1.26 -7.36
CA LEU A 234 15.57 -1.58 -8.57
C LEU A 234 15.39 -0.53 -9.67
N VAL A 235 14.19 0.03 -9.79
CA VAL A 235 13.83 1.06 -10.78
C VAL A 235 13.32 2.30 -10.04
N PRO A 236 14.23 3.13 -9.50
CA PRO A 236 13.81 4.37 -8.88
C PRO A 236 13.14 5.23 -9.95
N ARG A 237 12.00 5.87 -9.62
CA ARG A 237 11.16 6.74 -10.47
C ARG A 237 10.00 6.11 -11.25
N VAL A 238 9.64 4.85 -11.00
CA VAL A 238 8.38 4.28 -11.55
C VAL A 238 7.15 5.15 -11.23
N GLY A 239 7.14 5.80 -10.06
CA GLY A 239 6.05 6.72 -9.69
C GLY A 239 5.95 8.01 -10.52
N ASP A 240 7.01 8.35 -11.26
CA ASP A 240 7.08 9.56 -12.08
C ASP A 240 6.59 9.30 -13.52
N LEU A 241 6.51 8.02 -13.94
CA LEU A 241 5.96 7.63 -15.23
C LEU A 241 4.53 8.15 -15.41
N ASP A 242 4.16 8.62 -16.60
CA ASP A 242 2.77 8.96 -16.85
C ASP A 242 1.87 7.71 -16.93
N TRP A 243 0.56 7.89 -16.88
CA TRP A 243 -0.36 6.74 -16.93
C TRP A 243 -0.38 6.04 -18.30
N ALA A 244 -0.01 6.74 -19.38
CA ALA A 244 0.07 6.14 -20.71
C ALA A 244 1.24 5.17 -20.81
N ASP A 245 2.39 5.51 -20.21
CA ASP A 245 3.57 4.66 -20.08
C ASP A 245 3.26 3.41 -19.27
N ILE A 246 2.59 3.56 -18.12
CA ILE A 246 2.12 2.42 -17.33
C ILE A 246 1.23 1.50 -18.17
N ALA A 247 0.28 2.07 -18.93
CA ALA A 247 -0.59 1.30 -19.83
C ALA A 247 0.19 0.57 -20.93
N ARG A 248 1.21 1.20 -21.53
CA ARG A 248 2.07 0.59 -22.54
C ARG A 248 2.88 -0.56 -21.96
N ILE A 249 3.49 -0.37 -20.79
CA ILE A 249 4.29 -1.39 -20.10
C ILE A 249 3.42 -2.61 -19.76
N ARG A 250 2.19 -2.38 -19.28
CA ARG A 250 1.26 -3.48 -18.95
C ARG A 250 0.82 -4.32 -20.15
N LYS A 251 0.84 -3.76 -21.36
CA LYS A 251 0.51 -4.50 -22.60
C LYS A 251 1.65 -5.39 -23.09
N LEU A 252 2.84 -5.28 -22.50
CA LEU A 252 3.97 -6.13 -22.86
C LEU A 252 3.70 -7.56 -22.38
N LYS A 253 3.81 -8.55 -23.29
CA LYS A 253 3.66 -9.97 -22.96
C LYS A 253 4.60 -10.45 -21.84
N ALA A 254 5.70 -9.73 -21.63
CA ALA A 254 6.70 -10.09 -20.64
C ALA A 254 6.43 -9.51 -19.23
N ILE A 255 5.36 -8.75 -19.03
CA ILE A 255 5.03 -8.14 -17.72
C ILE A 255 4.78 -9.19 -16.64
N GLU A 256 4.12 -10.30 -16.98
CA GLU A 256 3.85 -11.41 -16.05
C GLU A 256 5.16 -12.05 -15.57
N ARG A 257 6.08 -12.27 -16.51
CA ARG A 257 7.41 -12.80 -16.20
C ARG A 257 8.21 -11.82 -15.36
N LEU A 258 8.14 -10.52 -15.64
CA LEU A 258 8.81 -9.50 -14.83
C LEU A 258 8.29 -9.54 -13.38
N ARG A 259 6.96 -9.62 -13.18
CA ARG A 259 6.37 -9.74 -11.84
C ARG A 259 6.88 -10.98 -11.11
N ALA A 260 6.93 -12.13 -11.78
CA ALA A 260 7.47 -13.36 -11.18
C ALA A 260 8.92 -13.19 -10.74
N VAL A 261 9.79 -12.63 -11.59
CA VAL A 261 11.20 -12.36 -11.25
C VAL A 261 11.31 -11.40 -10.06
N LEU A 262 10.52 -10.32 -10.04
CA LEU A 262 10.54 -9.37 -8.93
C LEU A 262 10.11 -10.02 -7.61
N ARG A 263 9.10 -10.90 -7.63
CA ARG A 263 8.66 -11.66 -6.45
C ARG A 263 9.76 -12.59 -5.92
N GLU A 264 10.49 -13.26 -6.81
CA GLU A 264 11.62 -14.10 -6.42
C GLU A 264 12.79 -13.28 -5.84
N VAL A 265 13.07 -12.11 -6.42
CA VAL A 265 14.08 -11.18 -5.89
C VAL A 265 13.72 -10.70 -4.49
N GLU A 266 12.45 -10.38 -4.25
CA GLU A 266 11.98 -10.01 -2.91
C GLU A 266 12.19 -11.16 -1.92
N ALA A 267 11.77 -12.38 -2.28
CA ALA A 267 11.92 -13.56 -1.44
C ALA A 267 13.38 -13.76 -0.99
N GLU A 268 14.31 -13.79 -1.95
CA GLU A 268 15.75 -13.95 -1.69
C GLU A 268 16.32 -12.82 -0.84
N ALA A 269 15.91 -11.57 -1.10
CA ALA A 269 16.39 -10.42 -0.36
C ALA A 269 15.88 -10.40 1.09
N PHE A 270 14.63 -10.86 1.31
CA PHE A 270 14.06 -10.98 2.65
C PHE A 270 14.79 -12.04 3.48
N ASP A 271 15.22 -13.15 2.90
CA ASP A 271 16.02 -14.17 3.60
C ASP A 271 17.34 -13.58 4.15
N VAL A 272 17.99 -12.74 3.34
CA VAL A 272 19.22 -12.03 3.74
C VAL A 272 18.92 -10.98 4.82
N ALA A 273 17.85 -10.20 4.66
CA ALA A 273 17.47 -9.17 5.63
C ALA A 273 17.07 -9.74 6.99
N ARG A 274 16.39 -10.91 7.01
CA ARG A 274 16.08 -11.63 8.26
C ARG A 274 17.34 -12.09 9.00
N SER A 275 18.42 -12.35 8.27
CA SER A 275 19.74 -12.68 8.83
C SER A 275 20.56 -11.45 9.25
N GLY A 276 19.95 -10.26 9.30
CA GLY A 276 20.61 -9.00 9.67
C GLY A 276 21.32 -8.28 8.51
N GLY A 277 21.17 -8.78 7.28
CA GLY A 277 21.76 -8.17 6.09
C GLY A 277 21.03 -6.92 5.59
N ASP A 278 21.68 -6.18 4.68
CA ASP A 278 21.08 -5.02 4.01
C ASP A 278 20.12 -5.45 2.89
N LEU A 279 18.83 -5.11 3.05
CA LEU A 279 17.76 -5.53 2.14
C LEU A 279 17.97 -4.99 0.71
N GLU A 280 18.39 -3.73 0.58
CA GLU A 280 18.55 -3.08 -0.73
C GLU A 280 19.72 -3.69 -1.51
N SER A 281 20.88 -3.85 -0.87
CA SER A 281 22.01 -4.57 -1.44
C SER A 281 21.65 -6.01 -1.81
N ALA A 282 20.87 -6.69 -0.97
CA ALA A 282 20.40 -8.05 -1.25
C ALA A 282 19.46 -8.10 -2.47
N MET A 283 18.53 -7.15 -2.61
CA MET A 283 17.66 -7.04 -3.80
C MET A 283 18.47 -6.80 -5.07
N HIS A 284 19.41 -5.86 -5.05
CA HIS A 284 20.28 -5.60 -6.22
C HIS A 284 21.11 -6.82 -6.61
N LYS A 285 21.65 -7.54 -5.61
CA LYS A 285 22.44 -8.75 -5.84
C LYS A 285 21.59 -9.88 -6.42
N ALA A 286 20.43 -10.17 -5.82
CA ALA A 286 19.50 -11.18 -6.30
C ALA A 286 19.01 -10.88 -7.73
N TYR A 287 18.68 -9.61 -8.01
CA TYR A 287 18.31 -9.16 -9.34
C TYR A 287 19.44 -9.39 -10.36
N THR A 288 20.65 -8.93 -10.06
CA THR A 288 21.82 -9.06 -10.95
C THR A 288 22.13 -10.53 -11.26
N HIS A 289 22.01 -11.41 -10.26
CA HIS A 289 22.19 -12.84 -10.43
C HIS A 289 21.16 -13.43 -11.40
N LYS A 290 19.87 -13.10 -11.23
CA LYS A 290 18.81 -13.55 -12.15
C LYS A 290 18.98 -13.02 -13.57
N VAL A 291 19.44 -11.77 -13.72
CA VAL A 291 19.77 -11.18 -15.04
C VAL A 291 20.91 -11.95 -15.71
N ALA A 292 21.98 -12.24 -14.97
CA ALA A 292 23.14 -12.97 -15.46
C ALA A 292 22.77 -14.40 -15.88
N ASP A 293 21.97 -15.09 -15.07
CA ASP A 293 21.48 -16.44 -15.37
C ASP A 293 20.60 -16.48 -16.62
N ALA A 294 19.71 -15.50 -16.76
CA ALA A 294 18.88 -15.35 -17.95
C ALA A 294 19.75 -15.10 -19.18
N SER A 295 20.73 -14.20 -19.10
CA SER A 295 21.62 -13.86 -20.21
C SER A 295 22.52 -15.03 -20.62
N GLY A 296 23.06 -15.78 -19.66
CA GLY A 296 23.86 -16.98 -19.91
C GLY A 296 23.08 -18.11 -20.57
N LYS A 297 21.79 -18.25 -20.27
CA LYS A 297 20.88 -19.21 -20.94
C LYS A 297 20.52 -18.77 -22.36
N VAL A 298 20.38 -17.47 -22.59
CA VAL A 298 20.08 -16.89 -23.92
C VAL A 298 21.26 -17.05 -24.88
N HIS A 299 22.50 -16.88 -24.42
CA HIS A 299 23.70 -17.13 -25.25
C HIS A 299 23.85 -18.60 -25.68
N ARG A 300 23.17 -19.54 -25.03
CA ARG A 300 23.13 -20.97 -25.43
C ARG A 300 21.95 -21.33 -26.33
N LEU A 301 20.95 -20.45 -26.48
CA LEU A 301 19.72 -20.70 -27.24
C LEU A 301 19.52 -19.61 -28.29
N ARG A 302 19.82 -19.92 -29.56
CA ARG A 302 19.64 -19.05 -30.75
C ARG A 302 18.16 -18.81 -31.12
N SER A 303 17.26 -18.58 -30.17
CA SER A 303 15.84 -18.29 -30.47
C SER A 303 15.49 -16.84 -30.15
N ALA A 304 14.80 -16.17 -31.08
CA ALA A 304 14.40 -14.76 -30.99
C ALA A 304 13.56 -14.42 -29.74
N SER A 305 12.84 -15.40 -29.19
CA SER A 305 12.07 -15.25 -27.94
C SER A 305 12.95 -15.11 -26.69
N ALA A 306 14.18 -15.63 -26.72
CA ALA A 306 15.13 -15.55 -25.61
C ALA A 306 15.77 -14.15 -25.52
N MET A 307 15.99 -13.47 -26.65
CA MET A 307 16.51 -12.10 -26.69
C MET A 307 15.55 -11.07 -26.09
N GLY A 308 14.24 -11.18 -26.33
CA GLY A 308 13.25 -10.24 -25.76
C GLY A 308 13.13 -10.29 -24.23
N VAL A 309 13.54 -11.39 -23.60
CA VAL A 309 13.58 -11.55 -22.14
C VAL A 309 14.80 -10.83 -21.56
N ALA A 310 15.95 -10.97 -22.21
CA ALA A 310 17.16 -10.25 -21.82
C ALA A 310 16.97 -8.74 -22.02
N GLU A 311 16.35 -8.30 -23.12
CA GLU A 311 16.07 -6.87 -23.35
C GLU A 311 15.00 -6.29 -22.42
N LEU A 312 14.06 -7.07 -21.89
CA LEU A 312 13.12 -6.55 -20.89
C LEU A 312 13.75 -6.46 -19.50
N VAL A 313 14.56 -7.46 -19.12
CA VAL A 313 15.23 -7.51 -17.81
C VAL A 313 16.45 -6.56 -17.77
N VAL A 314 17.14 -6.35 -18.89
CA VAL A 314 18.28 -5.43 -19.01
C VAL A 314 17.82 -4.04 -19.49
N GLY A 315 16.88 -3.97 -20.44
CA GLY A 315 16.48 -2.74 -21.13
C GLY A 315 15.26 -2.02 -20.55
N ALA A 316 14.33 -2.65 -19.84
CA ALA A 316 13.25 -1.90 -19.17
C ALA A 316 13.75 -1.11 -17.95
N GLY A 317 14.83 -1.58 -17.30
CA GLY A 317 15.51 -0.87 -16.23
C GLY A 317 16.51 0.19 -16.72
N ALA A 318 17.24 -0.07 -17.81
CA ALA A 318 18.22 0.88 -18.34
C ALA A 318 17.60 1.93 -19.27
N GLY A 319 16.81 1.53 -20.28
CA GLY A 319 16.35 2.43 -21.34
C GLY A 319 15.37 3.51 -20.90
N TYR A 320 14.56 3.26 -19.85
CA TYR A 320 13.64 4.28 -19.32
C TYR A 320 14.26 5.13 -18.20
N ALA A 321 15.29 4.63 -17.50
CA ALA A 321 15.91 5.36 -16.38
C ALA A 321 17.12 6.21 -16.79
N THR A 322 17.83 5.86 -17.88
CA THR A 322 19.01 6.62 -18.35
C THR A 322 18.74 7.55 -19.53
N THR A 323 17.70 7.30 -20.34
CA THR A 323 17.39 8.13 -21.51
C THR A 323 15.93 8.59 -21.48
N GLY A 324 15.69 9.74 -20.86
CA GLY A 324 14.49 10.52 -21.19
C GLY A 324 14.51 10.82 -22.70
N LEU A 325 13.51 10.31 -23.42
CA LEU A 325 13.25 10.55 -24.85
C LEU A 325 14.40 10.21 -25.83
N ALA A 326 14.43 8.98 -26.34
CA ALA A 326 14.91 8.70 -27.71
C ALA A 326 14.35 7.37 -28.23
N LEU A 327 13.17 7.43 -28.84
CA LEU A 327 12.58 6.34 -29.63
C LEU A 327 13.17 6.36 -31.05
N LEU A 328 14.49 6.18 -31.23
CA LEU A 328 15.11 6.00 -32.56
C LEU A 328 16.45 5.22 -32.49
N GLY A 329 16.43 3.96 -32.95
CA GLY A 329 17.58 3.28 -33.57
C GLY A 329 18.65 2.66 -32.65
N PRO A 330 19.41 1.64 -33.14
CA PRO A 330 20.19 0.75 -32.30
C PRO A 330 21.57 1.35 -31.98
N VAL A 331 21.91 1.45 -30.70
CA VAL A 331 23.30 1.76 -30.28
C VAL A 331 23.81 0.62 -29.41
N ALA A 332 24.74 -0.13 -30.01
CA ALA A 332 25.68 -0.99 -29.32
C ALA A 332 26.62 -0.15 -28.43
N GLY A 333 26.97 -0.66 -27.25
CA GLY A 333 28.18 -0.22 -26.55
C GLY A 333 28.04 0.01 -25.04
N ALA A 334 28.64 -0.90 -24.28
CA ALA A 334 29.24 -0.80 -22.94
C ALA A 334 29.05 0.47 -22.08
N GLY A 335 28.73 0.27 -20.79
CA GLY A 335 28.99 1.27 -19.75
C GLY A 335 28.27 1.00 -18.42
N VAL A 336 28.84 0.15 -17.56
CA VAL A 336 28.43 -0.01 -16.15
C VAL A 336 28.92 1.21 -15.38
N THR A 337 28.02 2.03 -14.81
CA THR A 337 28.37 3.05 -13.81
C THR A 337 27.67 2.75 -12.49
N ALA A 338 28.46 2.30 -11.51
CA ALA A 338 28.04 2.07 -10.14
C ALA A 338 28.04 3.40 -9.37
N VAL A 339 26.92 3.75 -8.75
CA VAL A 339 26.85 4.86 -7.79
C VAL A 339 26.97 4.29 -6.38
N VAL A 340 28.12 4.53 -5.75
CA VAL A 340 28.38 4.19 -4.35
C VAL A 340 27.73 5.25 -3.45
N MET A 341 26.65 4.91 -2.76
CA MET A 341 26.06 5.75 -1.71
C MET A 341 26.53 5.29 -0.33
N THR A 342 27.09 6.22 0.45
CA THR A 342 27.65 5.99 1.78
C THR A 342 26.59 5.56 2.81
N GLY A 343 26.93 4.58 3.65
CA GLY A 343 26.00 3.78 4.48
C GLY A 343 25.15 4.51 5.52
N TRP A 344 25.33 5.81 5.74
CA TRP A 344 24.50 6.60 6.65
C TRP A 344 23.26 7.18 5.94
N HIS A 345 23.37 7.53 4.65
CA HIS A 345 22.22 7.91 3.82
C HIS A 345 21.34 6.70 3.48
N ALA A 346 21.95 5.52 3.27
CA ALA A 346 21.23 4.27 3.02
C ALA A 346 20.26 3.91 4.16
N ARG A 347 20.66 4.04 5.43
CA ARG A 347 19.75 3.73 6.57
C ARG A 347 18.56 4.67 6.69
N ARG A 348 18.72 5.97 6.38
CA ARG A 348 17.62 6.94 6.39
C ARG A 348 16.67 6.72 5.23
N ILE A 349 17.23 6.45 4.04
CA ILE A 349 16.50 6.13 2.82
C ILE A 349 15.77 4.78 2.96
N VAL A 350 16.37 3.76 3.57
CA VAL A 350 15.74 2.46 3.86
C VAL A 350 14.59 2.61 4.84
N ARG A 351 14.69 3.48 5.86
CA ARG A 351 13.56 3.77 6.76
C ARG A 351 12.46 4.56 6.06
N GLU A 352 12.81 5.48 5.17
CA GLU A 352 11.87 6.24 4.33
C GLU A 352 11.23 5.39 3.21
N ARG A 353 11.91 4.34 2.72
CA ARG A 353 11.46 3.41 1.68
C ARG A 353 10.68 2.20 2.20
N ARG A 354 11.05 1.63 3.36
CA ARG A 354 10.23 0.64 4.10
C ARG A 354 8.83 1.18 4.46
N GLN A 355 8.69 2.51 4.52
CA GLN A 355 7.44 3.21 4.77
C GLN A 355 6.55 3.38 3.52
N ARG A 356 6.95 2.79 2.38
CA ARG A 356 6.17 2.69 1.14
C ARG A 356 5.86 1.23 0.76
N ALA A 357 6.14 0.28 1.67
CA ALA A 357 5.92 -1.14 1.45
C ALA A 357 4.41 -1.49 1.46
N TRP A 358 4.06 -2.57 0.78
CA TRP A 358 2.74 -3.19 0.79
C TRP A 358 2.73 -4.27 1.85
N ILE A 359 1.59 -4.56 2.45
CA ILE A 359 1.49 -5.53 3.55
C ILE A 359 0.71 -6.73 3.05
N GLY A 360 1.37 -7.89 2.99
CA GLY A 360 0.74 -9.21 2.81
C GLY A 360 0.49 -9.87 4.17
N ILE A 361 -0.66 -10.53 4.31
CA ILE A 361 -1.19 -11.00 5.61
C ILE A 361 -1.46 -12.52 5.58
N MET A 362 -1.03 -13.22 4.52
CA MET A 362 -1.52 -14.56 4.21
C MET A 362 -1.13 -15.62 5.26
N ASP A 363 0.02 -15.50 5.93
CA ASP A 363 0.43 -16.44 6.99
C ASP A 363 -0.40 -16.28 8.28
N ALA A 364 -0.81 -15.05 8.60
CA ALA A 364 -1.63 -14.78 9.79
C ALA A 364 -3.03 -15.41 9.65
N ILE A 365 -3.51 -15.57 8.41
CA ILE A 365 -4.79 -16.20 8.08
C ILE A 365 -4.67 -17.72 8.16
N ALA A 366 -3.60 -18.30 7.60
CA ALA A 366 -3.36 -19.74 7.66
C ALA A 366 -3.22 -20.25 9.11
N ALA A 367 -2.63 -19.44 10.00
CA ALA A 367 -2.53 -19.77 11.43
C ALA A 367 -3.82 -19.52 12.23
N ALA A 368 -4.74 -18.69 11.72
CA ALA A 368 -6.00 -18.32 12.38
C ALA A 368 -7.23 -19.09 11.87
N THR A 369 -7.09 -19.82 10.76
CA THR A 369 -8.11 -20.70 10.18
C THR A 369 -7.78 -22.14 10.60
N PRO A 370 -8.69 -22.85 11.28
CA PRO A 370 -8.42 -24.18 11.86
C PRO A 370 -8.09 -25.26 10.83
#